data_AF-W1XKS1-F1
#
_entry.id   AF-W1XKS1-F1
#
_cell.length_a   1.000
_cell.length_b   1.000
_cell.length_c   1.000
_cell.angle_alpha   90.00
_cell.angle_beta   90.00
_cell.angle_gamma   90.00
#
_symmetry.space_group_name_H-M   'P 1'
#
loop_
_entity.id
_entity.type
_entity.pdbx_description
1 polymer ?
#
loop_
_entity_poly.entity_id
_entity_poly.type
_entity_poly.pdbx_seq_one_letter_code
_entity_poly.pdbx_strand_id
1 'polypeptide(L)' 'LPISLCQVNPELRQFLTLTPAGEQSVDFANPLAVKALNKALLAHFYAVANWDIPDGFLCPPVPGRADYI' A
#
# COMPACT_ATOMS: atom_id res chain seq x y z
N LEU A 1 -10.30 -1.12 0.55
CA LEU A 1 -9.29 -0.47 -0.34
C LEU A 1 -9.92 -0.19 -1.70
N PRO A 2 -9.78 0.99 -2.31
CA PRO A 2 -10.42 1.28 -3.58
C PRO A 2 -9.73 0.59 -4.77
N ILE A 3 -10.54 0.21 -5.76
CA ILE A 3 -10.11 -0.40 -7.04
C ILE A 3 -9.04 0.46 -7.75
N SER A 4 -9.08 1.78 -7.56
CA SER A 4 -8.13 2.75 -8.13
C SER A 4 -6.68 2.52 -7.72
N LEU A 5 -6.42 2.04 -6.49
CA LEU A 5 -5.05 1.74 -6.03
C LEU A 5 -4.46 0.55 -6.78
N CYS A 6 -5.28 -0.45 -7.10
CA CYS A 6 -4.85 -1.61 -7.88
C CYS A 6 -4.67 -1.30 -9.37
N GLN A 7 -5.14 -0.14 -9.85
CA GLN A 7 -4.88 0.31 -11.22
C GLN A 7 -3.50 0.94 -11.33
N VAL A 8 -3.09 1.74 -10.33
CA VAL A 8 -1.76 2.37 -10.30
C VAL A 8 -0.65 1.42 -9.84
N ASN A 9 -0.98 0.43 -9.00
CA ASN A 9 -0.05 -0.62 -8.60
C ASN A 9 -0.73 -2.01 -8.65
N PRO A 10 -0.68 -2.71 -9.81
CA PRO A 10 -1.31 -4.02 -9.97
C PRO A 10 -0.80 -5.09 -8.99
N GLU A 11 0.44 -4.98 -8.52
CA GLU A 11 1.03 -5.88 -7.53
C GLU A 11 0.29 -5.88 -6.19
N LEU A 12 -0.46 -4.82 -5.87
CA LEU A 12 -1.27 -4.76 -4.65
C LEU A 12 -2.33 -5.86 -4.60
N ARG A 13 -2.84 -6.30 -5.77
CA ARG A 13 -3.93 -7.29 -5.85
C ARG A 13 -3.58 -8.63 -5.19
N GLN A 14 -2.31 -9.03 -5.26
CA GLN A 14 -1.86 -10.31 -4.67
C GLN A 14 -1.84 -10.29 -3.14
N PHE A 15 -1.90 -9.10 -2.54
CA PHE A 15 -1.86 -8.90 -1.09
C PHE A 15 -3.22 -8.52 -0.49
N LEU A 16 -4.27 -8.44 -1.32
CA LEU A 16 -5.61 -8.14 -0.84
C LEU A 16 -6.20 -9.32 -0.08
N THR A 17 -6.74 -9.01 1.09
CA THR A 17 -7.45 -9.92 1.98
C THR A 17 -8.83 -9.31 2.29
N LEU A 18 -9.77 -10.15 2.73
CA LEU A 18 -11.07 -9.69 3.20
C LEU A 18 -11.06 -9.62 4.74
N THR A 19 -11.56 -8.52 5.27
CA THR A 19 -11.86 -8.43 6.71
C THR A 19 -13.07 -9.31 7.05
N PRO A 20 -13.31 -9.61 8.33
CA PRO A 20 -14.53 -10.29 8.76
C PRO A 20 -15.84 -9.57 8.35
N ALA A 21 -15.77 -8.27 8.08
CA ALA A 21 -16.89 -7.47 7.58
C ALA A 21 -17.05 -7.54 6.04
N GLY A 22 -16.19 -8.29 5.33
CA GLY A 22 -16.21 -8.42 3.88
C GLY A 22 -15.52 -7.28 3.12
N GLU A 23 -14.77 -6.42 3.82
CA GLU A 23 -14.07 -5.29 3.20
C GLU A 23 -12.67 -5.69 2.73
N GLN A 24 -12.20 -5.09 1.63
CA GLN A 24 -10.84 -5.30 1.15
C GLN A 24 -9.81 -4.59 2.04
N SER A 25 -8.85 -5.35 2.53
CA SER A 25 -7.71 -4.92 3.34
C SER A 25 -6.42 -5.59 2.88
N VAL A 26 -5.31 -5.33 3.57
CA VAL A 26 -4.04 -6.05 3.45
C VAL A 26 -3.62 -6.58 4.82
N ASP A 27 -2.74 -7.58 4.84
CA ASP A 27 -2.07 -7.99 6.07
C ASP A 27 -0.97 -6.97 6.43
N PHE A 28 -1.22 -6.16 7.46
CA PHE A 28 -0.27 -5.15 7.93
C PHE A 28 0.96 -5.74 8.63
N ALA A 29 0.97 -7.03 8.97
CA ALA A 29 2.15 -7.73 9.45
C ALA A 29 3.06 -8.21 8.30
N ASN A 30 2.54 -8.27 7.07
CA ASN A 30 3.31 -8.65 5.90
C ASN A 30 4.01 -7.42 5.28
N PRO A 31 5.35 -7.30 5.38
CA PRO A 31 6.07 -6.12 4.90
C PRO A 31 5.93 -5.89 3.38
N LEU A 32 5.76 -6.96 2.59
CA LEU A 32 5.54 -6.85 1.14
C LEU A 32 4.16 -6.29 0.82
N ALA A 33 3.14 -6.69 1.59
CA ALA A 33 1.79 -6.17 1.46
C ALA A 33 1.73 -4.68 1.81
N VAL A 34 2.40 -4.28 2.89
CA VAL A 34 2.51 -2.86 3.31
C VAL A 34 3.28 -2.05 2.26
N LYS A 35 4.37 -2.58 1.72
CA LYS A 35 5.15 -1.92 0.66
C LYS A 35 4.30 -1.70 -0.60
N ALA A 36 3.57 -2.71 -1.05
CA ALA A 36 2.70 -2.60 -2.21
C ALA A 36 1.56 -1.59 -2.00
N LEU A 37 0.97 -1.56 -0.80
CA LEU A 37 -0.06 -0.59 -0.44
C LEU A 37 0.51 0.83 -0.44
N ASN A 38 1.65 1.05 0.19
CA ASN A 38 2.31 2.35 0.26
C ASN A 38 2.66 2.88 -1.13
N LYS A 39 3.24 2.04 -1.99
CA LYS A 39 3.53 2.40 -3.39
C LYS A 39 2.26 2.81 -4.15
N ALA A 40 1.15 2.10 -3.95
CA ALA A 40 -0.12 2.44 -4.56
C ALA A 40 -0.68 3.79 -4.07
N LEU A 41 -0.64 4.02 -2.75
CA LEU A 41 -1.10 5.28 -2.14
C LEU A 41 -0.27 6.47 -2.63
N LEU A 42 1.05 6.34 -2.63
CA LEU A 42 1.99 7.37 -3.09
C LEU A 42 1.81 7.70 -4.57
N ALA A 43 1.66 6.68 -5.42
CA ALA A 43 1.38 6.89 -6.84
C ALA A 43 0.02 7.57 -7.08
N HIS A 44 -1.01 7.16 -6.33
CA HIS A 44 -2.38 7.65 -6.55
C HIS A 44 -2.61 9.08 -6.03
N PHE A 45 -2.15 9.37 -4.81
CA PHE A 45 -2.44 10.64 -4.14
C PHE A 45 -1.34 11.69 -4.29
N TYR A 46 -0.09 11.27 -4.51
CA TYR A 46 1.08 12.16 -4.52
C TYR A 46 1.85 12.14 -5.84
N ALA A 47 1.37 11.40 -6.85
CA ALA A 47 2.05 11.20 -8.12
C ALA A 47 3.49 10.66 -8.02
N VAL A 48 3.83 10.00 -6.90
CA VAL A 48 5.15 9.37 -6.69
C VAL A 48 5.11 7.93 -7.20
N ALA A 49 5.52 7.73 -8.46
CA ALA A 49 5.43 6.43 -9.13
C ALA A 49 6.56 5.44 -8.76
N ASN A 50 7.77 5.95 -8.52
CA ASN A 50 8.97 5.13 -8.35
C ASN A 50 9.43 5.04 -6.89
N TRP A 51 8.47 5.01 -5.96
CA TRP A 51 8.80 4.83 -4.56
C TRP A 51 9.23 3.39 -4.28
N ASP A 52 10.39 3.25 -3.67
CA ASP A 52 10.94 1.97 -3.23
C ASP A 52 11.66 2.15 -1.90
N ILE A 53 11.71 1.08 -1.12
CA ILE A 53 12.47 0.99 0.13
C ILE A 53 13.44 -0.20 -0.02
N PRO A 54 14.73 -0.02 0.31
CA PRO A 54 15.70 -1.11 0.28
C PRO A 54 15.30 -2.28 1.17
N ASP A 55 15.67 -3.49 0.77
CA ASP A 55 15.44 -4.69 1.58
C ASP A 55 16.06 -4.55 2.98
N GLY A 56 15.32 -4.99 4.00
CA GLY A 56 15.74 -4.91 5.41
C GLY A 56 15.34 -3.62 6.14
N PHE A 57 14.77 -2.62 5.46
CA PHE A 57 14.18 -1.44 6.11
C PHE A 57 12.71 -1.65 6.45
N LEU A 58 12.29 -1.21 7.64
CA LEU A 58 10.90 -1.23 8.06
C LEU A 58 10.07 -0.29 7.18
N CYS A 59 9.07 -0.85 6.49
CA CYS A 59 8.11 -0.08 5.72
C CYS A 59 7.21 0.71 6.70
N PRO A 60 7.30 2.05 6.77
CA PRO A 60 6.49 2.80 7.73
C PRO A 60 5.02 2.73 7.30
N PRO A 61 4.07 2.68 8.24
CA PRO A 61 2.66 2.85 7.91
C PRO A 61 2.43 4.25 7.33
N VAL A 62 2.04 4.34 6.05
CA VAL A 62 1.73 5.61 5.36
C VAL A 62 0.43 6.30 5.84
N PRO A 63 -0.65 5.60 6.26
CA PRO A 63 -1.93 6.28 6.53
C PRO A 63 -1.87 7.34 7.65
N GLY A 64 -0.93 7.22 8.60
CA GLY A 64 -0.75 8.19 9.69
C GLY A 64 0.32 9.27 9.44
N ARG A 65 0.96 9.29 8.26
CA ARG A 65 2.04 10.23 7.88
C ARG A 65 1.77 10.99 6.57
N ALA A 66 0.56 10.85 6.03
CA ALA A 66 0.10 11.51 4.81
C ALA A 66 0.19 13.05 4.88
N ASP A 67 0.14 13.64 6.08
CA ASP A 67 0.26 15.08 6.30
C ASP A 67 1.69 15.66 6.13
N TYR A 68 2.72 14.82 5.94
CA TYR A 68 4.12 15.26 5.85
C TYR A 68 4.70 15.28 4.43
N ILE A 69 3.91 14.98 3.39
CA ILE A 69 4.36 14.91 1.99
C ILE A 69 3.91 16.15 1.22
#